data_AF-A0A2N2ELA5-F1
#
_entry.id   AF-A0A2N2ELA5-F1
#
_cell.length_a   1.000
_cell.length_b   1.000
_cell.length_c   1.000
_cell.angle_alpha   90.00
_cell.angle_beta   90.00
_cell.angle_gamma   90.00
#
_symmetry.space_group_name_H-M   'P 1'
#
loop_
_entity.id
_entity.type
_entity.pdbx_description
1 polymer ?
#
loop_
_entity_poly.entity_id
_entity_poly.type
_entity_poly.pdbx_seq_one_letter_code
_entity_poly.pdbx_strand_id
1 'polypeptide(L)'
;MNDPKYARRVMLLVFGLSLFNYIDRQVLYAVFPLIKADLRLSDAELGFLASSFMIVYMCFAPFVGYFGDRVRRPLIIGVSAIFWSLSTLFSGLVKNYGQLIATRSAVGIGEAGYGTVCPSFLAEWFPVERRARVMALYALAIPA
;
A
#
# COMPACT_ATOMS: atom_id res chain seq x y z
N MET A 1 12.39 14.23 -22.16
CA MET A 1 11.47 13.14 -21.78
C MET A 1 12.13 11.84 -22.25
N ASN A 2 13.06 11.18 -21.55
CA ASN A 2 13.35 11.03 -20.13
C ASN A 2 14.86 11.23 -19.89
N ASP A 3 15.24 12.18 -19.02
CA ASP A 3 16.60 12.20 -18.49
C ASP A 3 16.80 10.90 -17.68
N PRO A 4 17.81 10.07 -17.99
CA PRO A 4 18.12 8.86 -17.23
C PRO A 4 18.21 9.11 -15.72
N LYS A 5 18.66 10.31 -15.30
CA LYS A 5 18.71 10.72 -13.90
C LYS A 5 17.31 10.89 -13.30
N TYR A 6 16.36 11.42 -14.08
CA TYR A 6 14.97 11.59 -13.63
C TYR A 6 14.25 10.25 -13.48
N ALA A 7 14.37 9.35 -14.46
CA ALA A 7 13.79 8.01 -14.38
C ALA A 7 14.32 7.23 -13.16
N ARG A 8 15.61 7.35 -12.85
CA ARG A 8 16.22 6.76 -11.65
C ARG A 8 15.62 7.34 -10.35
N ARG A 9 15.38 8.65 -10.29
CA ARG A 9 14.70 9.28 -9.13
C ARG A 9 13.29 8.76 -8.95
N VAL A 10 12.52 8.65 -10.03
CA VAL A 10 11.16 8.06 -10.00
C VAL A 10 11.21 6.63 -9.47
N MET A 11 12.13 5.81 -9.96
CA MET A 11 12.31 4.44 -9.48
C MET A 11 12.67 4.37 -8.00
N LEU A 12 13.58 5.20 -7.51
CA LEU A 12 13.95 5.23 -6.08
C LEU A 12 12.78 5.65 -5.20
N LEU A 13 11.99 6.65 -5.61
CA LEU A 13 10.81 7.09 -4.87
C LEU A 13 9.74 5.99 -4.83
N VAL A 14 9.46 5.37 -5.97
CA VAL A 14 8.50 4.27 -6.09
C VAL A 14 8.93 3.05 -5.28
N PHE A 15 10.22 2.69 -5.33
CA PHE A 15 10.80 1.62 -4.52
C PHE A 15 10.67 1.92 -3.03
N GLY A 16 11.02 3.13 -2.59
CA GLY A 16 10.89 3.55 -1.20
C GLY A 16 9.45 3.47 -0.72
N LEU A 17 8.50 3.97 -1.52
CA LEU A 17 7.06 3.86 -1.21
C LEU A 17 6.61 2.41 -1.10
N SER A 18 7.09 1.51 -1.95
CA SER A 18 6.76 0.07 -1.86
C SER A 18 7.32 -0.56 -0.60
N LEU A 19 8.55 -0.19 -0.22
CA LEU A 19 9.17 -0.71 0.99
C LEU A 19 8.38 -0.26 2.22
N PHE A 20 8.04 1.02 2.30
CA PHE A 20 7.18 1.52 3.37
C PHE A 20 5.81 0.82 3.36
N ASN A 21 5.20 0.65 2.18
CA ASN A 21 3.95 -0.09 1.99
C ASN A 21 3.98 -1.47 2.62
N TYR A 22 5.05 -2.20 2.35
CA TYR A 22 5.20 -3.52 2.91
C TYR A 22 5.44 -3.50 4.42
N ILE A 23 6.31 -2.60 4.91
CA ILE A 23 6.61 -2.47 6.33
C ILE A 23 5.33 -2.22 7.13
N ASP A 24 4.49 -1.27 6.72
CA ASP A 24 3.27 -0.95 7.47
C ASP A 24 2.22 -2.07 7.44
N ARG A 25 2.13 -2.84 6.34
CA ARG A 25 1.37 -4.09 6.36
C ARG A 25 1.87 -5.08 7.42
N GLN A 26 3.18 -5.18 7.59
CA GLN A 26 3.80 -6.13 8.52
C GLN A 26 3.77 -5.67 9.99
N VAL A 27 3.82 -4.36 10.24
CA VAL A 27 3.76 -3.78 11.59
C VAL A 27 2.53 -4.27 12.34
N LEU A 28 1.37 -4.36 11.66
CA LEU A 28 0.14 -4.85 12.26
C LEU A 28 0.30 -6.27 12.85
N TYR A 29 0.89 -7.20 12.09
CA TYR A 29 1.09 -8.57 12.54
C TYR A 29 2.10 -8.66 13.70
N ALA A 30 3.12 -7.81 13.69
CA ALA A 30 4.10 -7.74 14.77
C ALA A 30 3.46 -7.33 16.11
N VAL A 31 2.41 -6.48 16.08
CA VAL A 31 1.71 -6.01 17.29
C VAL A 31 0.45 -6.79 17.62
N PHE A 32 0.07 -7.81 16.85
CA PHE A 32 -1.12 -8.63 17.12
C PHE A 32 -1.19 -9.18 18.55
N PRO A 33 -0.12 -9.74 19.15
CA PRO A 33 -0.18 -10.21 20.53
C PRO A 33 -0.54 -9.09 21.53
N LEU A 34 -0.06 -7.87 21.29
CA LEU A 34 -0.33 -6.71 22.13
C LEU A 34 -1.78 -6.24 21.99
N ILE A 35 -2.26 -6.10 20.75
CA ILE A 35 -3.65 -5.73 20.46
C ILE A 35 -4.62 -6.76 21.06
N LYS A 36 -4.29 -8.05 20.94
CA LYS A 36 -5.08 -9.15 21.49
C LYS A 36 -5.25 -9.02 23.00
N ALA A 37 -4.16 -8.74 23.72
CA ALA A 37 -4.16 -8.62 25.16
C ALA A 37 -4.90 -7.35 25.63
N ASP A 38 -4.67 -6.22 24.96
CA ASP A 38 -5.23 -4.92 25.33
C ASP A 38 -6.75 -4.85 25.11
N LEU A 39 -7.23 -5.34 23.96
CA LEU A 39 -8.64 -5.33 23.58
C LEU A 39 -9.38 -6.63 23.91
N ARG A 40 -8.70 -7.61 24.51
CA ARG A 40 -9.23 -8.95 24.86
C ARG A 40 -9.89 -9.67 23.67
N LEU A 41 -9.20 -9.66 22.53
CA LEU A 41 -9.71 -10.23 21.27
C LEU A 41 -9.43 -11.73 21.15
N SER A 42 -10.30 -12.40 20.39
CA SER A 42 -10.11 -13.76 19.91
C SER A 42 -9.20 -13.81 18.67
N ASP A 43 -8.65 -14.99 18.36
CA ASP A 43 -7.87 -15.18 17.13
C ASP A 43 -8.72 -15.01 15.86
N ALA A 44 -10.02 -15.31 15.94
CA ALA A 44 -10.96 -15.07 14.86
C ALA A 44 -11.12 -13.57 14.55
N GLU A 45 -11.16 -12.72 15.58
CA GLU A 45 -11.24 -11.26 15.42
C GLU A 45 -9.96 -10.66 14.84
N LEU A 46 -8.78 -11.17 15.23
CA LEU A 46 -7.52 -10.76 14.61
C LEU A 46 -7.44 -11.20 13.14
N GLY A 47 -7.88 -12.42 12.85
CA GLY A 47 -8.00 -12.93 11.49
C GLY A 47 -8.91 -12.05 10.64
N PHE A 48 -10.10 -11.70 11.17
CA PHE A 48 -11.03 -10.81 10.48
C PHE A 48 -10.46 -9.40 10.30
N LEU A 49 -9.71 -8.87 11.27
CA LEU A 49 -9.03 -7.59 11.14
C LEU A 49 -8.04 -7.60 9.97
N ALA A 50 -7.22 -8.65 9.83
CA ALA A 50 -6.33 -8.81 8.69
C ALA A 50 -7.10 -8.95 7.36
N SER A 51 -8.19 -9.74 7.35
CA SER A 51 -9.02 -9.93 6.17
C SER A 51 -9.76 -8.66 5.74
N SER A 52 -10.19 -7.82 6.68
CA SER A 52 -10.93 -6.58 6.40
C SER A 52 -10.16 -5.65 5.44
N PHE A 53 -8.86 -5.51 5.68
CA PHE A 53 -7.94 -4.80 4.80
C PHE A 53 -7.94 -5.39 3.39
N MET A 54 -7.79 -6.72 3.27
CA MET A 54 -7.68 -7.39 1.97
C MET A 54 -8.99 -7.32 1.19
N ILE A 55 -10.13 -7.50 1.85
CA ILE A 55 -11.45 -7.40 1.25
C ILE A 55 -11.64 -6.00 0.66
N VAL A 56 -11.39 -4.95 1.44
CA VAL A 56 -11.53 -3.57 0.99
C VAL A 56 -10.53 -3.25 -0.12
N TYR A 57 -9.29 -3.69 0.00
CA TYR A 57 -8.28 -3.56 -1.06
C TYR A 57 -8.78 -4.16 -2.38
N MET A 58 -9.28 -5.40 -2.34
CA MET A 58 -9.78 -6.10 -3.52
C MET A 58 -11.01 -5.42 -4.13
N CYS A 59 -11.92 -4.91 -3.29
CA CYS A 59 -13.08 -4.17 -3.76
C CYS A 59 -12.69 -2.85 -4.43
N PHE A 60 -11.72 -2.12 -3.90
CA PHE A 60 -11.30 -0.81 -4.42
C PHE A 60 -10.33 -0.90 -5.61
N ALA A 61 -9.56 -1.99 -5.73
CA ALA A 61 -8.56 -2.15 -6.78
C ALA A 61 -9.12 -1.96 -8.22
N PRO A 62 -10.27 -2.53 -8.62
CA PRO A 62 -10.86 -2.30 -9.95
C PRO A 62 -11.24 -0.83 -10.19
N PHE A 63 -11.78 -0.15 -9.17
CA PHE A 63 -12.15 1.26 -9.28
C PHE A 63 -10.92 2.12 -9.51
N VAL A 64 -9.87 1.93 -8.69
CA VAL A 64 -8.66 2.73 -8.86
C VAL A 64 -7.92 2.39 -10.15
N GLY A 65 -7.94 1.12 -10.59
CA GLY A 65 -7.45 0.73 -11.92
C GLY A 65 -8.16 1.51 -13.04
N TYR A 66 -9.49 1.56 -13.01
CA TYR A 66 -10.30 2.33 -13.97
C TYR A 66 -9.94 3.82 -13.99
N PHE A 67 -9.72 4.43 -12.82
CA PHE A 67 -9.28 5.83 -12.73
C PHE A 67 -7.81 6.03 -13.09
N GLY A 68 -6.96 5.01 -12.89
CA GLY A 68 -5.54 4.97 -13.25
C GLY A 68 -5.25 5.18 -14.73
N ASP A 69 -6.23 4.87 -15.57
CA ASP A 69 -6.15 5.08 -17.03
C ASP A 69 -6.73 6.44 -17.48
N ARG A 70 -7.44 7.15 -16.60
CA ARG A 70 -8.14 8.41 -16.92
C ARG A 70 -7.56 9.64 -16.23
N VAL A 71 -6.91 9.44 -15.09
CA VAL A 71 -6.35 10.49 -14.25
C VAL A 71 -4.83 10.37 -14.23
N ARG A 72 -4.14 11.48 -13.95
CA ARG A 72 -2.68 11.52 -13.86
C ARG A 72 -2.19 10.55 -12.77
N ARG A 73 -1.54 9.45 -13.17
CA ARG A 73 -1.04 8.40 -12.27
C ARG A 73 -0.21 8.89 -11.07
N PRO A 74 0.70 9.89 -11.20
CA PRO A 74 1.40 10.44 -10.04
C PRO A 74 0.47 11.06 -8.98
N LEU A 75 -0.66 11.65 -9.40
CA LEU A 75 -1.66 12.20 -8.48
C LEU A 75 -2.30 11.06 -7.66
N ILE A 76 -2.69 9.97 -8.33
CA ILE A 76 -3.29 8.81 -7.66
C ILE A 76 -2.31 8.22 -6.66
N ILE A 77 -1.06 7.99 -7.07
CA ILE A 77 0.00 7.46 -6.20
C ILE A 77 0.21 8.38 -4.98
N GLY A 78 0.30 9.69 -5.18
CA GLY A 78 0.49 10.65 -4.10
C GLY A 78 -0.68 10.73 -3.12
N VAL A 79 -1.92 10.82 -3.63
CA VAL A 79 -3.13 10.85 -2.79
C VAL A 79 -3.28 9.54 -2.01
N SER A 80 -3.03 8.40 -2.66
CA SER A 80 -3.06 7.08 -2.04
C SER A 80 -2.07 6.99 -0.88
N ALA A 81 -0.83 7.42 -1.09
CA ALA A 81 0.21 7.42 -0.07
C ALA A 81 -0.15 8.32 1.13
N ILE A 82 -0.67 9.53 0.88
CA ILE A 82 -1.12 10.45 1.94
C ILE A 82 -2.29 9.83 2.72
N PHE A 83 -3.30 9.32 2.02
CA PHE A 83 -4.50 8.77 2.64
C PHE A 83 -4.18 7.56 3.52
N TRP A 84 -3.36 6.65 3.01
CA TRP A 84 -2.89 5.49 3.76
C TRP A 84 -2.05 5.89 4.98
N SER A 85 -1.10 6.82 4.81
CA SER A 85 -0.27 7.32 5.92
C SER A 85 -1.11 7.97 7.04
N LEU A 86 -2.13 8.76 6.69
CA LEU A 86 -3.05 9.33 7.67
C LEU A 86 -3.89 8.26 8.36
N SER A 87 -4.34 7.24 7.62
CA SER A 87 -5.09 6.11 8.18
C SER A 87 -4.24 5.32 9.17
N THR A 88 -2.97 5.07 8.85
CA THR A 88 -1.99 4.47 9.76
C THR A 88 -1.79 5.35 11.01
N LEU A 89 -1.62 6.66 10.84
CA LEU A 89 -1.47 7.57 11.98
C LEU A 89 -2.68 7.49 12.93
N PHE A 90 -3.90 7.49 12.38
CA PHE A 90 -5.11 7.35 13.17
C PHE A 90 -5.27 5.95 13.79
N SER A 91 -4.70 4.90 13.19
CA SER A 91 -4.70 3.56 13.79
C SER A 91 -3.98 3.53 15.15
N GLY A 92 -3.01 4.42 15.38
CA GLY A 92 -2.33 4.54 16.68
C GLY A 92 -3.16 5.22 17.79
N LEU A 93 -4.31 5.80 17.44
CA LEU A 93 -5.20 6.51 18.37
C LEU A 93 -6.49 5.74 18.70
N VAL A 94 -6.64 4.53 18.16
CA VAL A 94 -7.84 3.70 18.34
C VAL A 94 -7.95 3.17 19.77
N LYS A 95 -9.19 3.05 20.26
CA LYS A 95 -9.48 2.58 21.63
C LYS A 95 -10.37 1.35 21.68
N ASN A 96 -10.85 0.88 20.53
CA ASN A 96 -11.74 -0.28 20.44
C ASN A 96 -11.58 -0.98 19.09
N TYR A 97 -12.09 -2.20 19.03
CA TYR A 97 -11.99 -3.07 17.86
C TYR A 97 -12.66 -2.49 16.60
N GLY A 98 -13.80 -1.82 16.74
CA GLY A 98 -14.50 -1.21 15.61
C GLY A 98 -13.69 -0.10 14.93
N GLN A 99 -13.05 0.76 15.73
CA GLN A 99 -12.13 1.79 15.22
C GLN A 99 -10.90 1.17 14.55
N LEU A 100 -10.39 0.07 15.11
CA LEU A 100 -9.27 -0.66 14.53
C LEU A 100 -9.62 -1.27 13.16
N ILE A 101 -10.81 -1.87 13.01
CA ILE A 101 -11.31 -2.33 11.71
C ILE A 101 -11.46 -1.16 10.74
N ALA A 102 -12.04 -0.04 11.18
CA ALA A 102 -12.29 1.11 10.31
C ALA A 102 -10.99 1.72 9.77
N THR A 103 -10.01 1.96 10.66
CA THR A 103 -8.69 2.48 10.26
C THR A 103 -7.96 1.49 9.37
N ARG A 104 -8.01 0.19 9.67
CA ARG A 104 -7.37 -0.85 8.83
C ARG A 104 -8.03 -1.02 7.47
N SER A 105 -9.35 -0.85 7.39
CA SER A 105 -10.10 -0.81 6.13
C SER A 105 -9.74 0.41 5.30
N ALA A 106 -9.62 1.59 5.93
CA ALA A 106 -9.19 2.81 5.26
C ALA A 106 -7.77 2.69 4.68
N VAL A 107 -6.84 2.09 5.43
CA VAL A 107 -5.52 1.72 4.92
C VAL A 107 -5.65 0.89 3.62
N GLY A 108 -6.54 -0.09 3.58
CA GLY A 108 -6.82 -0.91 2.38
C GLY A 108 -7.25 -0.11 1.15
N ILE A 109 -8.06 0.94 1.32
CA ILE A 109 -8.49 1.84 0.23
C ILE A 109 -7.29 2.59 -0.35
N GLY A 110 -6.44 3.16 0.51
CA GLY A 110 -5.26 3.91 0.08
C GLY A 110 -4.25 3.00 -0.62
N GLU A 111 -3.95 1.85 -0.03
CA GLU A 111 -3.03 0.89 -0.61
C GLU A 111 -3.49 0.33 -1.96
N ALA A 112 -4.81 0.14 -2.16
CA ALA A 112 -5.35 -0.30 -3.44
C ALA A 112 -4.96 0.63 -4.58
N GLY A 113 -4.94 1.94 -4.35
CA GLY A 113 -4.58 2.91 -5.38
C GLY A 113 -3.09 2.91 -5.72
N TYR A 114 -2.24 2.75 -4.72
CA TYR A 114 -0.81 2.56 -4.94
C TYR A 114 -0.53 1.25 -5.68
N GLY A 115 -0.98 0.12 -5.13
CA GLY A 115 -0.64 -1.22 -5.61
C GLY A 115 -1.12 -1.52 -7.03
N THR A 116 -2.22 -0.91 -7.47
CA THR A 116 -2.78 -1.09 -8.82
C THR A 116 -2.07 -0.26 -9.89
N VAL A 117 -1.73 0.99 -9.58
CA VAL A 117 -1.22 1.96 -10.57
C VAL A 117 0.31 1.97 -10.63
N CYS A 118 1.00 1.67 -9.53
CA CYS A 118 2.45 1.86 -9.44
C CYS A 118 3.26 0.95 -10.40
N PRO A 119 2.96 -0.36 -10.53
CA PRO A 119 3.71 -1.23 -11.45
C PRO A 119 3.58 -0.80 -12.91
N SER A 120 2.38 -0.46 -13.38
CA SER A 120 2.16 0.00 -14.76
C SER A 120 2.80 1.37 -15.00
N PHE A 121 2.71 2.29 -14.04
CA PHE A 121 3.41 3.57 -14.09
C PHE A 121 4.92 3.40 -14.19
N LEU A 122 5.53 2.55 -13.36
CA LEU A 122 6.98 2.31 -13.41
C LEU A 122 7.43 1.68 -14.73
N ALA A 123 6.61 0.78 -15.31
CA ALA A 123 6.90 0.11 -16.58
C ALA A 123 7.05 1.08 -17.76
N GLU A 124 6.35 2.21 -17.74
CA GLU A 124 6.34 3.23 -18.80
C GLU A 124 7.58 4.12 -18.80
N TRP A 125 8.26 4.26 -17.64
CA TRP A 125 9.48 5.08 -17.53
C TRP A 125 10.73 4.41 -18.10
N PHE A 126 10.69 3.08 -18.30
CA PHE A 126 11.85 2.29 -18.70
C PHE A 126 11.60 1.53 -20.01
N PRO A 127 12.61 1.47 -20.89
CA PRO A 127 12.51 0.74 -22.16
C PRO A 127 12.40 -0.77 -21.89
N VAL A 128 11.80 -1.50 -22.83
CA VAL A 128 11.41 -2.92 -22.67
C VAL A 128 12.59 -3.80 -22.28
N GLU A 129 13.78 -3.52 -22.80
CA GLU A 129 15.01 -4.29 -22.56
C GLU A 129 15.50 -4.19 -21.11
N ARG A 130 15.14 -3.10 -20.41
CA ARG A 130 15.53 -2.85 -19.01
C ARG A 130 14.38 -3.03 -18.03
N ARG A 131 13.13 -3.10 -18.51
CA ARG A 131 11.92 -3.20 -17.69
C ARG A 131 11.95 -4.39 -16.73
N ALA A 132 12.39 -5.56 -17.19
CA ALA A 132 12.48 -6.75 -16.35
C ALA A 132 13.41 -6.55 -15.14
N ARG A 133 14.58 -5.93 -15.35
CA ARG A 133 15.53 -5.63 -14.26
C ARG A 133 14.96 -4.60 -13.29
N VAL A 134 14.29 -3.58 -13.78
CA VAL A 134 13.67 -2.54 -12.94
C VAL A 134 12.53 -3.13 -12.10
N MET A 135 11.70 -4.01 -12.69
CA MET A 135 10.64 -4.70 -11.95
C MET A 135 11.19 -5.68 -10.92
N ALA A 136 12.29 -6.38 -11.23
CA ALA A 136 12.98 -7.22 -10.26
C ALA A 136 13.51 -6.39 -9.08
N LEU A 137 14.13 -5.23 -9.34
CA LEU A 137 14.56 -4.30 -8.29
C LEU A 137 13.38 -3.75 -7.48
N TYR A 138 12.27 -3.42 -8.14
CA TYR A 138 11.05 -3.00 -7.46
C TYR A 138 10.49 -4.11 -6.56
N ALA A 139 10.50 -5.37 -7.01
CA ALA A 139 10.05 -6.51 -6.22
C ALA A 139 10.90 -6.76 -4.97
N LEU A 140 12.18 -6.36 -4.94
CA LEU A 140 13.00 -6.43 -3.72
C LEU A 140 12.47 -5.56 -2.57
N ALA A 141 11.59 -4.59 -2.85
CA ALA A 141 10.94 -3.80 -1.82
C ALA A 141 9.91 -4.62 -1.01
N ILE A 142 9.52 -5.79 -1.51
CA ILE A 142 8.58 -6.71 -0.89
C ILE A 142 9.38 -7.98 -0.52
N PRO A 143 10.13 -7.97 0.60
CA PRO A 143 10.86 -9.15 1.05
C PRO A 143 9.86 -10.27 1.37
N ALA A 144 10.06 -11.42 0.73
CA ALA A 144 9.28 -12.64 0.91
C ALA A 144 9.47 -13.24 2.32
#